data_AF-A0A451D0I4-F1
#
_entry.id   AF-A0A451D0I4-F1
#
_cell.length_a   1.000
_cell.length_b   1.000
_cell.length_c   1.000
_cell.angle_alpha   90.00
_cell.angle_beta   90.00
_cell.angle_gamma   90.00
#
_symmetry.space_group_name_H-M   'P 1'
#
loop_
_entity.id
_entity.type
_entity.pdbx_description
1 polymer ?
#
loop_
_entity_poly.entity_id
_entity_poly.type
_entity_poly.pdbx_seq_one_letter_code
_entity_poly.pdbx_strand_id
1 'polypeptide(L)'
;MASKGINKVILIGYLGQDPEIRYIPNGSAVANITVATSDSWRDKQTGETKEKTEWHRVVLFGKIAEVASEYLRKGSQIYIEGSLQTRKWTDQSGIEKYTTEIIVNHVGGTMHMLGGRSQSNPGKRTEWEEKNQNEHEINLSNDLNKLSNSLPQKIKHKNIIQDNDPLINFEDDIPF
;
A
#
# COMPACT_ATOMS: atom_id res chain seq x y z
N MET A 1 3.52 37.17 -27.85
CA MET A 1 3.21 35.76 -28.21
C MET A 1 3.44 34.90 -26.97
N ALA A 2 2.47 34.10 -26.56
CA ALA A 2 2.55 33.31 -25.34
C ALA A 2 3.46 32.09 -25.54
N SER A 3 4.64 32.11 -24.94
CA SER A 3 5.36 30.88 -24.59
C SER A 3 4.93 30.50 -23.16
N LYS A 4 3.84 29.75 -23.03
CA LYS A 4 3.41 29.24 -21.73
C LYS A 4 4.43 28.17 -21.32
N GLY A 5 5.32 28.50 -20.37
CA GLY A 5 6.28 27.55 -19.81
C GLY A 5 5.60 26.38 -19.10
N ILE A 6 6.33 25.28 -18.89
CA ILE A 6 5.83 24.10 -18.18
C ILE A 6 6.36 24.14 -16.75
N ASN A 7 5.45 24.10 -15.78
CA ASN A 7 5.75 23.87 -14.38
C ASN A 7 5.02 22.59 -13.96
N LYS A 8 5.77 21.51 -13.75
CA LYS A 8 5.24 20.20 -13.36
C LYS A 8 6.19 19.55 -12.36
N VAL A 9 5.62 19.05 -11.27
CA VAL A 9 6.29 18.21 -10.27
C VAL A 9 5.56 16.89 -10.23
N ILE A 10 6.32 15.79 -10.24
CA ILE A 10 5.81 14.44 -10.06
C ILE A 10 6.57 13.82 -8.89
N LEU A 11 5.85 13.28 -7.92
CA LEU A 11 6.43 12.61 -6.76
C LEU A 11 5.74 11.27 -6.53
N ILE A 12 6.54 10.28 -6.14
CA ILE A 12 6.06 9.08 -5.47
C ILE A 12 6.76 9.02 -4.13
N GLY A 13 6.01 9.01 -3.03
CA GLY A 13 6.58 9.06 -1.70
C GLY A 13 5.59 8.68 -0.62
N TYR A 14 6.00 8.88 0.63
CA TYR A 14 5.23 8.49 1.81
C TYR A 14 4.87 9.71 2.66
N LEU A 15 3.67 9.72 3.23
CA LEU A 15 3.27 10.77 4.17
C LEU A 15 4.11 10.70 5.46
N GLY A 16 4.73 11.82 5.86
CA GLY A 16 5.45 11.93 7.13
C GLY A 16 4.56 12.02 8.35
N GLN A 17 3.34 12.53 8.16
CA GLN A 17 2.33 12.75 9.19
C GLN A 17 0.94 12.63 8.58
N ASP A 18 -0.09 12.57 9.43
CA ASP A 18 -1.47 12.58 8.97
C ASP A 18 -1.81 13.90 8.24
N PRO A 19 -2.73 13.86 7.25
CA PRO A 19 -3.15 15.08 6.55
C PRO A 19 -3.81 16.10 7.47
N GLU A 20 -3.41 17.36 7.34
CA GLU A 20 -4.03 18.48 8.05
C GLU A 20 -5.04 19.18 7.12
N ILE A 21 -6.34 18.94 7.34
CA ILE A 21 -7.42 19.57 6.56
C ILE A 21 -7.95 20.84 7.23
N ARG A 22 -8.21 21.86 6.42
CA ARG A 22 -8.89 23.10 6.81
C ARG A 22 -9.89 23.50 5.73
N TYR A 23 -10.99 24.12 6.14
CA TYR A 23 -11.97 24.71 5.23
C TYR A 23 -11.78 26.22 5.21
N ILE A 24 -11.63 26.80 4.03
CA ILE A 24 -11.55 28.26 3.85
C ILE A 24 -12.97 28.86 3.73
N PRO A 25 -13.17 30.17 3.99
CA PRO A 25 -14.51 30.78 4.10
C PRO A 25 -15.43 30.61 2.88
N ASN A 26 -14.87 30.31 1.71
CA ASN A 26 -15.64 30.01 0.50
C ASN A 26 -16.15 28.55 0.46
N GLY A 27 -15.99 27.78 1.53
CA GLY A 27 -16.38 26.37 1.63
C GLY A 27 -15.41 25.37 1.00
N SER A 28 -14.32 25.81 0.38
CA SER A 28 -13.36 24.89 -0.24
C SER A 28 -12.45 24.24 0.80
N ALA A 29 -12.25 22.93 0.69
CA ALA A 29 -11.26 22.20 1.49
C ALA A 29 -9.82 22.50 1.01
N VAL A 30 -8.90 22.58 1.95
CA VAL A 30 -7.45 22.66 1.73
C VAL A 30 -6.79 21.66 2.66
N ALA A 31 -5.95 20.77 2.13
CA ALA A 31 -5.19 19.83 2.93
C ALA A 31 -3.69 20.07 2.76
N ASN A 32 -2.99 20.18 3.88
CA ASN A 32 -1.54 20.27 3.93
C ASN A 32 -0.98 18.89 4.27
N ILE A 33 -0.08 18.38 3.43
CA ILE A 33 0.64 17.12 3.67
C ILE A 33 2.14 17.30 3.49
N THR A 34 2.91 16.44 4.13
CA THR A 34 4.37 16.37 3.97
C THR A 34 4.75 15.01 3.43
N VAL A 35 5.48 14.98 2.32
CA VAL A 35 5.84 13.75 1.59
C VAL A 35 7.34 13.54 1.61
N ALA A 36 7.78 12.38 2.08
CA ALA A 36 9.16 11.94 2.05
C ALA A 36 9.48 11.22 0.74
N THR A 37 10.63 11.53 0.15
CA THR A 37 11.29 10.72 -0.89
C THR A 37 12.73 10.45 -0.46
N SER A 38 13.20 9.21 -0.58
CA SER A 38 14.58 8.84 -0.21
C SER A 38 15.37 8.38 -1.43
N ASP A 39 16.61 8.84 -1.54
CA ASP A 39 17.63 8.34 -2.47
C ASP A 39 18.73 7.61 -1.68
N SER A 40 19.12 6.42 -2.13
CA SER A 40 20.20 5.62 -1.54
C SER A 40 21.33 5.45 -2.56
N TRP A 41 22.57 5.73 -2.16
CA TRP A 41 23.76 5.58 -3.00
C TRP A 41 24.95 5.06 -2.21
N ARG A 42 25.91 4.44 -2.91
CA ARG A 42 27.16 3.99 -2.32
C ARG A 42 28.22 5.09 -2.41
N ASP A 43 28.81 5.47 -1.28
CA ASP A 43 29.91 6.43 -1.23
C ASP A 43 31.16 5.82 -1.88
N LYS A 44 31.78 6.56 -2.80
CA LYS A 44 32.94 6.09 -3.58
C LYS A 44 34.24 6.07 -2.77
N GLN A 45 34.34 6.88 -1.72
CA GLN A 45 35.54 6.98 -0.88
C GLN A 45 35.50 5.98 0.27
N THR A 46 34.35 5.84 0.93
CA THR A 46 34.21 4.96 2.11
C THR A 46 33.65 3.58 1.76
N GLY A 47 32.97 3.44 0.62
CA GLY A 47 32.31 2.19 0.22
C GLY A 47 31.00 1.91 0.97
N GLU A 48 30.57 2.79 1.86
CA GLU A 48 29.34 2.67 2.66
C GLU A 48 28.10 3.07 1.86
N THR A 49 26.94 2.51 2.23
CA THR A 49 25.65 2.95 1.67
C THR A 49 25.14 4.15 2.47
N LYS A 50 24.85 5.26 1.79
CA LYS A 50 24.28 6.48 2.34
C LYS A 50 22.86 6.65 1.83
N GLU A 51 22.00 7.23 2.67
CA GLU A 51 20.62 7.57 2.34
C GLU A 51 20.39 9.08 2.57
N LYS A 52 19.61 9.71 1.69
CA LYS A 52 19.16 11.09 1.84
C LYS A 52 17.66 11.15 1.60
N THR A 53 16.94 11.66 2.60
CA THR A 53 15.50 11.89 2.52
C THR A 53 15.22 13.37 2.31
N GLU A 54 14.39 13.67 1.31
CA GLU A 54 13.85 15.00 1.03
C GLU A 54 12.39 15.08 1.47
N TRP A 55 12.03 16.22 2.09
CA TRP A 55 10.69 16.47 2.63
C TRP A 55 9.97 17.53 1.81
N HIS A 56 8.90 17.11 1.15
CA HIS A 56 8.13 17.94 0.23
C HIS A 56 6.85 18.43 0.89
N ARG A 57 6.64 19.75 0.89
CA ARG A 57 5.37 20.35 1.34
C ARG A 57 4.40 20.38 0.18
N VAL A 58 3.24 19.74 0.35
CA VAL A 58 2.21 19.66 -0.69
C VAL A 58 0.91 20.25 -0.15
N VAL A 59 0.28 21.08 -0.97
CA VAL A 59 -1.03 21.68 -0.69
C VAL A 59 -2.04 21.16 -1.70
N LEU A 60 -3.03 20.45 -1.21
CA LEU A 60 -4.13 19.90 -1.97
C LEU A 60 -5.35 20.81 -1.81
N PHE A 61 -6.12 21.00 -2.89
CA PHE A 61 -7.32 21.83 -2.89
C PHE A 61 -8.59 21.05 -3.28
N GLY A 62 -9.72 21.50 -2.75
CA GLY A 62 -11.06 21.00 -3.08
C GLY A 62 -11.22 19.50 -2.79
N LYS A 63 -11.83 18.79 -3.73
CA LYS A 63 -12.13 17.35 -3.57
C LYS A 63 -10.88 16.49 -3.31
N ILE A 64 -9.72 16.86 -3.86
CA ILE A 64 -8.47 16.12 -3.62
C ILE A 64 -8.05 16.25 -2.15
N ALA A 65 -8.29 17.40 -1.52
CA ALA A 65 -8.04 17.62 -0.11
C ALA A 65 -8.96 16.78 0.79
N GLU A 66 -10.25 16.70 0.43
CA GLU A 66 -11.24 15.88 1.14
C GLU A 66 -10.86 14.40 1.09
N VAL A 67 -10.55 13.88 -0.11
CA VAL A 67 -10.08 12.49 -0.30
C VAL A 67 -8.80 12.24 0.49
N ALA A 68 -7.85 13.18 0.47
CA ALA A 68 -6.64 13.04 1.25
C ALA A 68 -6.95 12.91 2.75
N SER A 69 -7.78 13.78 3.31
CA SER A 69 -8.14 13.73 4.73
C SER A 69 -8.91 12.46 5.11
N GLU A 70 -9.77 11.97 4.23
CA GLU A 70 -10.60 10.80 4.50
C GLU A 70 -9.76 9.52 4.50
N TYR A 71 -8.91 9.34 3.48
CA TYR A 71 -8.25 8.06 3.21
C TYR A 71 -6.76 8.00 3.55
N LEU A 72 -6.04 9.12 3.52
CA LEU A 72 -4.60 9.11 3.79
C LEU A 72 -4.31 9.19 5.30
N ARG A 73 -3.31 8.45 5.71
CA ARG A 73 -2.70 8.49 7.06
C ARG A 73 -1.18 8.55 6.95
N LYS A 74 -0.49 8.86 8.04
CA LYS A 74 0.96 8.76 8.14
C LYS A 74 1.45 7.42 7.58
N GLY A 75 2.49 7.47 6.75
CA GLY A 75 3.06 6.30 6.07
C GLY A 75 2.30 5.84 4.82
N SER A 76 1.19 6.49 4.44
CA SER A 76 0.52 6.16 3.18
C SER A 76 1.42 6.48 1.99
N GLN A 77 1.53 5.54 1.06
CA GLN A 77 2.24 5.75 -0.19
C GLN A 77 1.33 6.41 -1.23
N ILE A 78 1.81 7.49 -1.84
CA ILE A 78 1.03 8.26 -2.81
C ILE A 78 1.87 8.66 -4.03
N TYR A 79 1.18 8.78 -5.16
CA TYR A 79 1.62 9.50 -6.34
C TYR A 79 1.00 10.89 -6.31
N ILE A 80 1.79 11.92 -6.60
CA ILE A 80 1.34 13.30 -6.75
C ILE A 80 1.86 13.87 -8.05
N GLU A 81 1.00 14.61 -8.74
CA GLU A 81 1.38 15.54 -9.79
C GLU A 81 0.86 16.95 -9.45
N GLY A 82 1.70 17.97 -9.60
CA GLY A 82 1.33 19.35 -9.32
C GLY A 82 2.33 20.35 -9.91
N SER A 83 2.40 21.54 -9.32
CA SER A 83 3.30 22.61 -9.76
C SER A 83 3.98 23.29 -8.57
N LEU A 84 5.23 23.74 -8.73
CA LEU A 84 5.92 24.51 -7.68
C LEU A 84 5.35 25.92 -7.58
N GLN A 85 5.08 26.38 -6.36
CA GLN A 85 4.76 27.76 -6.07
C GLN A 85 5.56 28.22 -4.85
N THR A 86 6.27 29.33 -4.99
CA THR A 86 6.94 29.98 -3.88
C THR A 86 6.14 31.21 -3.47
N ARG A 87 5.73 31.26 -2.20
CA ARG A 87 5.08 32.43 -1.61
C ARG A 87 6.02 33.15 -0.66
N LYS A 88 5.91 34.48 -0.67
CA LYS A 88 6.57 35.38 0.28
C LYS A 88 5.59 35.70 1.40
N TRP A 89 6.05 35.65 2.65
CA TRP A 89 5.27 36.05 3.82
C TRP A 89 6.20 36.70 4.85
N THR A 90 5.65 37.54 5.71
CA THR A 90 6.41 38.22 6.76
C THR A 90 6.08 37.55 8.09
N ASP A 91 7.11 37.21 8.86
CA ASP A 91 6.93 36.64 10.20
C ASP A 91 6.58 37.71 11.24
N GLN A 92 6.32 37.28 12.48
CA GLN A 92 5.96 38.19 13.58
C GLN A 92 7.08 39.17 13.95
N SER A 93 8.33 38.87 13.57
CA SER A 93 9.50 39.72 13.79
C SER A 93 9.72 40.72 12.65
N GLY A 94 8.85 40.74 11.64
CA GLY A 94 8.97 41.63 10.48
C GLY A 94 9.95 41.13 9.42
N ILE A 95 10.47 39.90 9.53
CA ILE A 95 11.43 39.34 8.59
C ILE A 95 10.68 38.68 7.43
N GLU A 96 11.12 38.98 6.20
CA GLU A 96 10.59 38.35 5.00
C GLU A 96 11.07 36.90 4.86
N LYS A 97 10.15 35.97 4.66
CA LYS A 97 10.39 34.54 4.47
C LYS A 97 9.79 34.07 3.15
N TYR A 98 10.40 33.04 2.59
CA TYR A 98 9.94 32.37 1.39
C TYR A 98 9.61 30.92 1.72
N THR A 99 8.52 30.41 1.16
CA THR A 99 8.14 29.01 1.31
C THR A 99 7.73 28.48 -0.05
N THR A 100 8.42 27.43 -0.49
CA THR A 100 8.12 26.71 -1.72
C THR A 100 7.26 25.51 -1.39
N GLU A 101 6.13 25.40 -2.08
CA GLU A 101 5.12 24.39 -1.89
C GLU A 101 4.74 23.78 -3.25
N ILE A 102 4.36 22.51 -3.25
CA ILE A 102 3.80 21.85 -4.43
C ILE A 102 2.29 21.99 -4.36
N ILE A 103 1.73 22.69 -5.34
CA ILE A 103 0.29 22.95 -5.43
C ILE A 103 -0.34 21.91 -6.33
N VAL A 104 -1.36 21.23 -5.80
CA VAL A 104 -2.17 20.26 -6.52
C VAL A 104 -3.60 20.80 -6.58
N ASN A 105 -3.97 21.28 -7.76
CA ASN A 105 -5.32 21.74 -8.06
C ASN A 105 -5.96 20.85 -9.13
N HIS A 106 -7.29 20.89 -9.25
CA HIS A 106 -8.03 20.05 -10.20
C HIS A 106 -7.69 20.32 -11.69
N VAL A 107 -7.12 21.49 -12.01
CA VAL A 107 -6.85 21.89 -13.40
C VAL A 107 -5.47 21.44 -13.89
N GLY A 108 -4.51 21.21 -12.98
CA GLY A 108 -3.12 20.96 -13.33
C GLY A 108 -2.40 19.93 -12.46
N GLY A 109 -3.12 19.22 -11.59
CA GLY A 109 -2.54 18.21 -10.71
C GLY A 109 -3.50 17.06 -10.40
N THR A 110 -2.93 15.97 -9.90
CA THR A 110 -3.64 14.75 -9.52
C THR A 110 -2.94 14.12 -8.32
N MET A 111 -3.69 13.34 -7.54
CA MET A 111 -3.16 12.51 -6.46
C MET A 111 -3.77 11.11 -6.59
N HIS A 112 -2.92 10.09 -6.52
CA HIS A 112 -3.33 8.70 -6.47
C HIS A 112 -2.77 8.02 -5.24
N MET A 113 -3.64 7.32 -4.51
CA MET A 113 -3.22 6.40 -3.47
C MET A 113 -2.60 5.17 -4.14
N LEU A 114 -1.37 4.84 -3.78
CA LEU A 114 -0.71 3.63 -4.28
C LEU A 114 -0.89 2.45 -3.32
N GLY A 115 -1.46 2.73 -2.13
CA GLY A 115 -1.72 1.75 -1.08
C GLY A 115 -0.45 1.39 -0.30
N GLY A 116 -0.63 1.04 0.97
CA GLY A 116 0.15 -0.05 1.56
C GLY A 116 -0.67 -1.31 1.40
N ARG A 117 -0.04 -2.49 1.30
CA ARG A 117 -0.75 -3.77 1.52
C ARG A 117 -1.72 -3.54 2.68
N SER A 118 -3.02 -3.63 2.41
CA SER A 118 -3.99 -3.76 3.48
C SER A 118 -3.44 -4.89 4.34
N GLN A 119 -2.93 -4.57 5.53
CA GLN A 119 -2.78 -5.54 6.57
C GLN A 119 -4.22 -5.94 6.87
N SER A 120 -4.71 -6.91 6.09
CA SER A 120 -5.75 -7.81 6.52
C SER A 120 -5.23 -8.35 7.85
N ASN A 121 -5.64 -7.73 8.95
CA ASN A 121 -5.35 -8.18 10.29
C ASN A 121 -5.94 -9.60 10.39
N PRO A 122 -5.16 -10.70 10.32
CA PRO A 122 -5.68 -12.03 10.53
C PRO A 122 -5.70 -12.20 12.05
N GLY A 123 -6.60 -11.48 12.72
CA GLY A 123 -6.39 -11.19 14.13
C GLY A 123 -7.54 -10.48 14.83
N LYS A 124 -8.78 -10.77 14.44
CA LYS A 124 -9.93 -10.74 15.36
C LYS A 124 -10.84 -11.92 15.00
N ARG A 125 -10.37 -13.13 15.32
CA ARG A 125 -11.28 -14.24 15.60
C ARG A 125 -12.02 -13.82 16.87
N THR A 126 -13.31 -13.57 16.73
CA THR A 126 -14.20 -13.26 17.85
C THR A 126 -14.11 -14.44 18.82
N GLU A 127 -13.73 -14.15 20.05
CA GLU A 127 -13.72 -15.05 21.21
C GLU A 127 -15.17 -15.38 21.61
N TRP A 128 -15.90 -16.04 20.71
CA TRP A 128 -17.28 -16.53 20.88
C TRP A 128 -17.47 -17.94 20.30
N GLU A 129 -16.39 -18.62 19.92
CA GLU A 129 -16.42 -19.99 19.36
C GLU A 129 -15.58 -21.00 20.15
N GLU A 130 -15.33 -20.77 21.44
CA GLU A 130 -14.61 -21.72 22.31
C GLU A 130 -15.45 -22.24 23.50
N LYS A 131 -16.77 -22.32 23.32
CA LYS A 131 -17.69 -22.95 24.29
C LYS A 131 -18.66 -24.00 23.75
N ASN A 132 -18.58 -24.36 22.46
CA ASN A 132 -19.48 -25.36 21.85
C ASN A 132 -18.72 -26.52 21.17
N GLN A 133 -17.63 -27.01 21.76
CA GLN A 133 -16.95 -28.23 21.28
C GLN A 133 -16.88 -29.37 22.33
N ASN A 134 -17.54 -29.25 23.48
CA ASN A 134 -17.52 -30.28 24.53
C ASN A 134 -18.82 -31.08 24.67
N GLU A 135 -19.61 -31.27 23.60
CA GLU A 135 -20.82 -32.12 23.67
C GLU A 135 -21.02 -33.08 22.48
N HIS A 136 -20.05 -33.27 21.58
CA HIS A 136 -20.22 -34.17 20.43
C HIS A 136 -19.16 -35.29 20.33
N GLU A 137 -18.69 -35.78 21.48
CA GLU A 137 -17.76 -36.91 21.53
C GLU A 137 -18.27 -38.07 22.40
N ILE A 138 -19.55 -38.41 22.30
CA ILE A 138 -20.07 -39.71 22.76
C ILE A 138 -21.19 -40.12 21.80
N ASN A 139 -20.89 -40.94 20.78
CA ASN A 139 -21.79 -41.93 20.18
C ASN A 139 -21.32 -42.56 18.85
N LEU A 140 -20.08 -42.34 18.37
CA LEU A 140 -19.62 -43.00 17.15
C LEU A 140 -18.96 -44.38 17.39
N SER A 141 -18.57 -44.70 18.62
CA SER A 141 -17.86 -45.93 18.97
C SER A 141 -18.77 -47.16 19.13
N ASN A 142 -20.09 -46.97 19.27
CA ASN A 142 -21.02 -48.07 19.49
C ASN A 142 -21.57 -48.70 18.19
N ASP A 143 -21.50 -48.00 17.05
CA ASP A 143 -22.03 -48.51 15.77
C ASP A 143 -20.97 -49.20 14.89
N LEU A 144 -19.68 -48.97 15.11
CA LEU A 144 -18.60 -49.62 14.36
C LEU A 144 -18.28 -51.05 14.83
N ASN A 145 -18.62 -51.40 16.07
CA ASN A 145 -18.41 -52.75 16.63
C ASN A 145 -19.51 -53.76 16.24
N LYS A 146 -20.57 -53.34 15.55
CA LYS A 146 -21.63 -54.24 15.05
C LYS A 146 -21.47 -54.67 13.60
N LEU A 147 -20.59 -54.04 12.81
CA LEU A 147 -20.36 -54.39 11.41
C LEU A 147 -19.17 -55.35 11.16
N SER A 148 -18.31 -55.58 12.16
CA SER A 148 -17.07 -56.36 11.99
C SER A 148 -17.24 -57.89 12.09
N ASN A 149 -18.43 -58.40 12.40
CA ASN A 149 -18.68 -59.83 12.63
C ASN A 149 -19.29 -60.61 11.45
N SER A 150 -19.31 -60.04 10.24
CA SER A 150 -19.72 -60.79 9.05
C SER A 150 -18.90 -60.36 7.85
N LEU A 151 -17.79 -61.06 7.57
CA LEU A 151 -17.27 -61.36 6.22
C LEU A 151 -15.92 -62.11 6.31
N PRO A 152 -15.76 -63.30 5.69
CA PRO A 152 -14.52 -64.06 5.72
C PRO A 152 -13.48 -63.62 4.68
N GLN A 153 -12.20 -63.84 5.03
CA GLN A 153 -10.99 -63.55 4.26
C GLN A 153 -10.84 -64.40 2.98
N LYS A 154 -10.42 -63.78 1.86
CA LYS A 154 -9.29 -64.22 1.00
C LYS A 154 -9.14 -63.36 -0.27
N ILE A 155 -7.91 -62.91 -0.56
CA ILE A 155 -7.13 -63.05 -1.82
C ILE A 155 -6.00 -61.98 -1.85
N LYS A 156 -4.76 -62.43 -2.10
CA LYS A 156 -3.52 -61.66 -2.37
C LYS A 156 -3.37 -61.35 -3.88
N HIS A 157 -2.46 -60.41 -4.20
CA HIS A 157 -1.73 -60.13 -5.47
C HIS A 157 -2.04 -58.73 -6.07
N LYS A 158 -1.16 -57.93 -6.70
CA LYS A 158 0.32 -57.77 -6.85
C LYS A 158 0.51 -56.46 -7.69
N ASN A 159 1.63 -55.76 -7.53
CA ASN A 159 2.11 -54.48 -8.15
C ASN A 159 1.81 -54.16 -9.64
N ILE A 160 1.73 -52.84 -9.98
CA ILE A 160 2.04 -52.18 -11.29
C ILE A 160 2.48 -50.70 -11.01
N ILE A 161 3.77 -50.32 -11.06
CA ILE A 161 4.62 -49.68 -12.12
C ILE A 161 4.32 -48.20 -12.46
N GLN A 162 5.41 -47.40 -12.42
CA GLN A 162 5.62 -45.97 -12.72
C GLN A 162 5.38 -45.56 -14.18
N ASP A 163 4.99 -44.31 -14.41
CA ASP A 163 5.25 -43.57 -15.67
C ASP A 163 5.75 -42.14 -15.38
N ASN A 164 6.79 -41.75 -16.12
CA ASN A 164 7.51 -40.48 -16.07
C ASN A 164 6.99 -39.53 -17.18
N ASP A 165 6.67 -38.27 -16.84
CA ASP A 165 6.47 -37.19 -17.83
C ASP A 165 7.80 -36.47 -18.13
N PRO A 166 8.14 -36.16 -19.41
CA PRO A 166 9.30 -35.35 -19.73
C PRO A 166 8.97 -33.85 -19.76
N LEU A 167 9.97 -33.07 -19.35
CA LEU A 167 10.03 -31.61 -19.30
C LEU A 167 9.81 -30.96 -20.68
N ILE A 168 9.01 -29.89 -20.70
CA ILE A 168 8.77 -29.03 -21.85
C ILE A 168 10.01 -28.17 -22.12
N ASN A 169 10.56 -28.25 -23.33
CA ASN A 169 11.70 -27.45 -23.80
C ASN A 169 11.21 -26.15 -24.46
N PHE A 170 11.53 -24.99 -23.90
CA PHE A 170 11.15 -23.66 -24.39
C PHE A 170 12.38 -22.91 -24.93
N GLU A 171 12.85 -23.30 -26.11
CA GLU A 171 14.05 -22.67 -26.71
C GLU A 171 13.88 -22.19 -28.15
N ASP A 172 12.66 -22.06 -28.68
CA ASP A 172 12.46 -21.59 -30.06
C ASP A 172 11.12 -20.84 -30.20
N ASP A 173 11.09 -19.53 -29.91
CA ASP A 173 10.28 -18.52 -30.65
C ASP A 173 10.11 -17.20 -29.86
N ILE A 174 11.09 -16.29 -29.95
CA ILE A 174 10.86 -14.87 -29.71
C ILE A 174 11.23 -14.12 -31.01
N PRO A 175 10.25 -13.70 -31.83
CA PRO A 175 10.56 -12.88 -33.00
C PRO A 175 10.86 -11.43 -32.60
N PHE A 176 11.88 -10.86 -33.25
CA PHE A 176 12.35 -9.48 -33.13
C PHE A 176 11.30 -8.43 -33.54
#